data_AF-U6D3T8-F1
#
_entry.id   AF-U6D3T8-F1
#
_cell.length_a   1.000
_cell.length_b   1.000
_cell.length_c   1.000
_cell.angle_alpha   90.00
_cell.angle_beta   90.00
_cell.angle_gamma   90.00
#
_symmetry.space_group_name_H-M   'P 1'
#
loop_
_entity.id
_entity.type
_entity.pdbx_description
1 polymer ?
#
loop_
_entity_poly.entity_id
_entity_poly.type
_entity_poly.pdbx_seq_one_letter_code
_entity_poly.pdbx_strand_id
1 'polypeptide(L)'
;GDGGQAGDPFGKFGNAQNKSSLLGKVLRIDVNRAGSDGRPYRVPPDNPFVTEPGAHPAVYAYGVRNMWRCAVDRGDPVTRRGRGRMFCGDVGQNRFEEVDIIVKGGNYGWRAKEGFECYDRKLCHNASLGDILPIYAYGHAVGKSVTGGYVYRGCESPNLNGLYIFGDFMS
;
A
#
# COMPACT_ATOMS: atom_id res chain seq x y z
N GLY A 1 0.98 6.78 6.27
CA GLY A 1 2.09 6.22 7.07
C GLY A 1 1.59 5.51 8.31
N ASP A 2 2.45 4.73 8.95
CA ASP A 2 2.25 3.88 10.13
C ASP A 2 2.19 4.65 11.48
N GLY A 3 2.54 5.94 11.48
CA GLY A 3 2.57 6.79 12.67
C GLY A 3 3.95 7.37 12.98
N GLY A 4 4.99 7.00 12.22
CA GLY A 4 6.26 7.74 12.16
C GLY A 4 7.31 7.38 13.22
N GLN A 5 6.97 6.56 14.22
CA GLN A 5 7.98 6.00 15.14
C GLN A 5 8.63 4.76 14.54
N ALA A 6 9.95 4.63 14.74
CA ALA A 6 10.74 3.55 14.17
C ALA A 6 10.21 2.17 14.58
N GLY A 7 9.92 1.34 13.59
CA GLY A 7 9.40 -0.01 13.80
C GLY A 7 8.00 -0.04 14.40
N ASP A 8 7.16 0.98 14.14
CA ASP A 8 5.71 0.99 14.46
C ASP A 8 5.39 0.38 15.83
N PRO A 9 5.93 0.89 16.95
CA PRO A 9 5.93 0.21 18.26
C PRO A 9 4.55 0.12 18.94
N PHE A 10 3.49 0.57 18.26
CA PHE A 10 2.18 0.80 18.86
C PHE A 10 1.39 -0.50 19.08
N GLY A 11 1.06 -0.79 20.33
CA GLY A 11 0.31 -1.99 20.69
C GLY A 11 1.05 -3.30 20.41
N LYS A 12 0.30 -4.40 20.31
CA LYS A 12 0.90 -5.75 20.18
C LYS A 12 1.55 -6.00 18.82
N PHE A 13 1.00 -5.42 17.76
CA PHE A 13 1.37 -5.73 16.37
C PHE A 13 1.70 -4.50 15.51
N GLY A 14 1.68 -3.29 16.07
CA GLY A 14 1.82 -2.05 15.32
C GLY A 14 0.49 -1.51 14.78
N ASN A 15 0.45 -0.21 14.50
CA ASN A 15 -0.65 0.44 13.82
C ASN A 15 -0.92 -0.15 12.44
N ALA A 16 0.12 -0.48 11.69
CA ALA A 16 0.00 -0.98 10.32
C ALA A 16 -0.79 -2.30 10.27
N GLN A 17 -0.57 -3.19 11.25
CA GLN A 17 -1.33 -4.44 11.39
C GLN A 17 -2.67 -4.27 12.11
N ASN A 18 -2.84 -3.22 12.91
CA ASN A 18 -4.11 -2.94 13.59
C ASN A 18 -5.16 -2.38 12.59
N LYS A 19 -6.14 -3.20 12.21
CA LYS A 19 -7.23 -2.81 11.29
C LYS A 19 -8.23 -1.81 11.88
N SER A 20 -8.25 -1.58 13.19
CA SER A 20 -9.07 -0.53 13.81
C SER A 20 -8.49 0.87 13.62
N SER A 21 -7.18 0.95 13.33
CA SER A 21 -6.46 2.19 13.07
C SER A 21 -6.58 2.62 11.61
N LEU A 22 -6.46 3.93 11.36
CA LEU A 22 -6.34 4.52 10.02
C LEU A 22 -4.88 4.70 9.58
N LEU A 23 -3.91 4.35 10.42
CA LEU A 23 -2.48 4.46 10.14
C LEU A 23 -1.93 3.16 9.53
N GLY A 24 -1.03 3.28 8.56
CA GLY A 24 -0.50 2.15 7.78
C GLY A 24 -1.59 1.45 6.96
N LYS A 25 -2.47 2.23 6.34
CA LYS A 25 -3.65 1.77 5.58
C LYS A 25 -3.74 2.43 4.20
N VAL A 26 -4.39 1.72 3.28
CA VAL A 26 -5.08 2.31 2.14
C VAL A 26 -6.57 2.36 2.48
N LEU A 27 -7.19 3.53 2.32
CA LEU A 27 -8.61 3.73 2.61
C LEU A 27 -9.42 3.83 1.32
N ARG A 28 -10.65 3.31 1.34
CA ARG A 28 -11.61 3.46 0.24
C ARG A 28 -12.94 3.98 0.78
N ILE A 29 -13.36 5.12 0.24
CA ILE A 29 -14.58 5.83 0.61
C ILE A 29 -15.35 6.24 -0.66
N ASP A 30 -16.66 6.43 -0.54
CA ASP A 30 -17.51 7.07 -1.53
C ASP A 30 -17.76 8.52 -1.11
N VAL A 31 -17.20 9.46 -1.88
CA VAL A 31 -17.29 10.90 -1.62
C VAL A 31 -18.53 11.54 -2.22
N ASN A 32 -19.29 10.83 -3.05
CA ASN A 32 -20.45 11.39 -3.74
C ASN A 32 -21.72 11.43 -2.86
N ARG A 33 -21.66 10.84 -1.67
CA ARG A 33 -22.81 10.68 -0.78
C ARG A 33 -22.39 10.86 0.67
N ALA A 34 -23.15 11.64 1.42
CA ALA A 34 -23.00 11.73 2.86
C ALA A 34 -23.43 10.42 3.55
N GLY A 35 -22.70 10.04 4.59
CA GLY A 35 -23.01 8.93 5.48
C GLY A 35 -24.28 9.19 6.28
N SER A 36 -24.96 8.11 6.68
CA SER A 36 -26.12 8.19 7.59
C SER A 36 -25.74 8.62 9.00
N ASP A 37 -24.45 8.61 9.33
CA ASP A 37 -23.86 9.01 10.60
C ASP A 37 -23.31 10.45 10.60
N GLY A 38 -23.70 11.25 9.61
CA GLY A 38 -23.29 12.66 9.49
C GLY A 38 -21.90 12.86 8.86
N ARG A 39 -21.20 11.80 8.45
CA ARG A 39 -19.93 11.94 7.72
C ARG A 39 -20.17 12.50 6.32
N PRO A 40 -19.23 13.29 5.76
CA PRO A 40 -19.32 13.80 4.39
C PRO A 40 -19.07 12.71 3.32
N TYR A 41 -18.85 11.46 3.72
CA TYR A 41 -18.58 10.33 2.84
C TYR A 41 -19.33 9.08 3.34
N ARG A 42 -19.49 8.09 2.46
CA ARG A 42 -19.92 6.73 2.80
C ARG A 42 -18.76 5.76 2.70
N VAL A 43 -18.86 4.66 3.42
CA VAL A 43 -18.01 3.49 3.17
C VAL A 43 -18.72 2.61 2.14
N PRO A 44 -18.06 2.25 1.02
CA PRO A 44 -18.64 1.30 0.07
C PRO A 44 -18.94 -0.04 0.75
N PRO A 45 -20.12 -0.64 0.52
CA PRO A 45 -20.53 -1.88 1.19
C PRO A 45 -19.67 -3.08 0.79
N ASP A 46 -18.99 -2.98 -0.35
CA ASP A 46 -18.06 -3.99 -0.85
C ASP A 46 -16.62 -3.79 -0.35
N ASN A 47 -16.34 -2.90 0.61
CA ASN A 47 -15.03 -2.86 1.25
C ASN A 47 -14.75 -4.18 2.01
N PRO A 48 -13.48 -4.62 2.09
CA PRO A 48 -13.13 -5.96 2.55
C PRO A 48 -13.41 -6.21 4.03
N PHE A 49 -13.46 -5.17 4.86
CA PHE A 49 -13.54 -5.30 6.31
C PHE A 49 -14.82 -4.72 6.91
N VAL A 50 -15.84 -4.43 6.10
CA VAL A 50 -17.12 -3.83 6.54
C VAL A 50 -17.81 -4.68 7.60
N THR A 51 -17.70 -6.00 7.49
CA THR A 51 -18.34 -6.95 8.41
C THR A 51 -17.38 -7.53 9.45
N GLU A 52 -16.10 -7.11 9.46
CA GLU A 52 -15.11 -7.61 10.41
C GLU A 52 -15.22 -6.85 11.74
N PRO A 53 -15.58 -7.49 12.86
CA PRO A 53 -15.71 -6.81 14.14
C PRO A 53 -14.39 -6.16 14.56
N GLY A 54 -14.44 -4.89 14.94
CA GLY A 54 -13.28 -4.13 15.39
C GLY A 54 -12.40 -3.57 14.27
N ALA A 55 -12.62 -3.93 13.00
CA ALA A 55 -11.95 -3.28 11.88
C ALA A 55 -12.63 -1.94 11.53
N HIS A 56 -11.85 -0.95 11.11
CA HIS A 56 -12.42 0.28 10.58
C HIS A 56 -12.93 0.01 9.14
N PRO A 57 -14.23 0.25 8.84
CA PRO A 57 -14.86 -0.24 7.62
C PRO A 57 -14.30 0.44 6.34
N ALA A 58 -13.72 1.64 6.47
CA ALA A 58 -13.07 2.33 5.35
C ALA A 58 -11.72 1.71 4.94
N VAL A 59 -11.14 0.79 5.73
CA VAL A 59 -9.88 0.13 5.37
C VAL A 59 -10.08 -0.75 4.14
N TYR A 60 -9.26 -0.51 3.13
CA TYR A 60 -9.23 -1.27 1.88
C TYR A 60 -8.04 -2.23 1.84
N ALA A 61 -6.88 -1.78 2.33
CA ALA A 61 -5.69 -2.59 2.52
C ALA A 61 -4.90 -2.06 3.72
N TYR A 62 -3.99 -2.86 4.25
CA TYR A 62 -3.25 -2.56 5.48
C TYR A 62 -1.84 -3.13 5.47
N GLY A 63 -1.06 -2.88 6.52
CA GLY A 63 0.30 -3.40 6.63
C GLY A 63 1.30 -2.65 5.77
N VAL A 64 1.05 -1.39 5.46
CA VAL A 64 2.00 -0.52 4.74
C VAL A 64 2.73 0.39 5.73
N ARG A 65 3.98 0.77 5.42
CA ARG A 65 4.77 1.64 6.29
C ARG A 65 4.52 3.11 5.99
N ASN A 66 5.01 3.58 4.86
CA ASN A 66 5.02 4.97 4.43
C ASN A 66 4.86 5.10 2.91
N MET A 67 3.69 4.68 2.41
CA MET A 67 3.33 4.90 1.03
C MET A 67 3.27 6.38 0.68
N TRP A 68 4.14 6.82 -0.23
CA TRP A 68 4.27 8.23 -0.60
C TRP A 68 3.38 8.59 -1.79
N ARG A 69 3.67 8.02 -2.97
CA ARG A 69 2.85 8.21 -4.18
C ARG A 69 2.33 6.87 -4.69
N CYS A 70 1.04 6.89 -5.02
CA CYS A 70 0.37 5.82 -5.73
C CYS A 70 -0.11 6.28 -7.11
N ALA A 71 -0.17 5.36 -8.06
CA ALA A 71 -0.72 5.57 -9.39
C ALA A 71 -1.66 4.43 -9.78
N VAL A 72 -2.76 4.80 -10.42
CA VAL A 72 -3.71 3.84 -10.99
C VAL A 72 -3.44 3.70 -12.47
N ASP A 73 -3.17 2.48 -12.90
CA ASP A 73 -3.06 2.12 -14.31
C ASP A 73 -4.41 2.33 -15.00
N ARG A 74 -4.45 3.21 -15.99
CA ARG A 74 -5.65 3.46 -16.81
C ARG A 74 -6.00 2.27 -17.70
N GLY A 75 -5.06 1.33 -17.84
CA GLY A 75 -5.13 0.17 -18.69
C GLY A 75 -4.67 0.47 -20.10
N ASP A 76 -4.35 -0.60 -20.82
CA ASP A 76 -4.12 -0.51 -22.26
C ASP A 76 -5.35 0.10 -22.96
N PRO A 77 -5.16 1.10 -23.84
CA PRO A 77 -6.28 1.85 -24.41
C PRO A 77 -7.20 1.00 -25.31
N VAL A 78 -6.70 -0.10 -25.87
CA VAL A 78 -7.46 -0.99 -26.76
C VAL A 78 -8.04 -2.17 -25.98
N THR A 79 -7.18 -2.94 -25.33
CA THR A 79 -7.54 -4.20 -24.65
C THR A 79 -8.09 -4.00 -23.24
N ARG A 80 -7.93 -2.81 -22.67
CA ARG A 80 -8.24 -2.47 -21.26
C ARG A 80 -7.42 -3.26 -20.23
N ARG A 81 -6.45 -4.08 -20.66
CA ARG A 81 -5.62 -4.88 -19.77
C ARG A 81 -4.87 -3.99 -18.78
N GLY A 82 -4.92 -4.37 -17.51
CA GLY A 82 -4.25 -3.66 -16.42
C GLY A 82 -5.03 -2.48 -15.84
N ARG A 83 -6.21 -2.13 -16.40
CA ARG A 83 -7.04 -1.05 -15.88
C ARG A 83 -7.39 -1.27 -14.40
N GLY A 84 -7.18 -0.24 -13.59
CA GLY A 84 -7.53 -0.22 -12.17
C GLY A 84 -6.47 -0.80 -11.24
N ARG A 85 -5.36 -1.35 -11.76
CA ARG A 85 -4.23 -1.74 -10.91
C ARG A 85 -3.65 -0.50 -10.25
N MET A 86 -3.52 -0.53 -8.93
CA MET A 86 -2.93 0.57 -8.16
C MET A 86 -1.51 0.18 -7.75
N PHE A 87 -0.54 0.94 -8.20
CA PHE A 87 0.87 0.80 -7.84
C PHE A 87 1.21 1.85 -6.80
N CYS A 88 1.98 1.50 -5.77
CA CYS A 88 2.41 2.44 -4.75
C CYS A 88 3.89 2.22 -4.44
N GLY A 89 4.64 3.31 -4.25
CA GLY A 89 5.95 3.24 -3.61
C GLY A 89 5.77 3.30 -2.10
N ASP A 90 6.34 2.33 -1.37
CA ASP A 90 6.35 2.28 0.10
C ASP A 90 7.79 2.41 0.61
N VAL A 91 8.04 3.48 1.37
CA VAL A 91 9.38 3.78 1.90
C VAL A 91 9.63 2.93 3.14
N GLY A 92 10.74 2.20 3.13
CA GLY A 92 11.12 1.32 4.24
C GLY A 92 11.71 2.08 5.42
N GLN A 93 11.98 1.33 6.49
CA GLN A 93 12.51 1.89 7.72
C GLN A 93 14.01 2.14 7.64
N ASN A 94 14.77 1.14 7.22
CA ASN A 94 16.22 1.14 7.30
C ASN A 94 16.91 0.43 6.11
N ARG A 95 16.25 -0.51 5.43
CA ARG A 95 16.96 -1.44 4.54
C ARG A 95 16.46 -1.45 3.10
N PHE A 96 15.15 -1.40 2.88
CA PHE A 96 14.56 -1.61 1.56
C PHE A 96 13.49 -0.60 1.25
N GLU A 97 13.49 -0.17 -0.01
CA GLU A 97 12.39 0.55 -0.61
C GLU A 97 11.54 -0.41 -1.44
N GLU A 98 10.22 -0.20 -1.49
CA GLU A 98 9.27 -1.17 -2.03
C GLU A 98 8.33 -0.54 -3.08
N VAL A 99 7.96 -1.36 -4.06
CA VAL A 99 6.84 -1.09 -4.96
C VAL A 99 5.81 -2.21 -4.83
N ASP A 100 4.58 -1.82 -4.53
CA ASP A 100 3.46 -2.74 -4.34
C ASP A 100 2.38 -2.55 -5.38
N ILE A 101 1.64 -3.64 -5.66
CA ILE A 101 0.33 -3.56 -6.29
C ILE A 101 -0.73 -3.71 -5.20
N ILE A 102 -1.48 -2.63 -4.96
CA ILE A 102 -2.54 -2.59 -3.96
C ILE A 102 -3.76 -3.39 -4.41
N VAL A 103 -4.14 -4.37 -3.60
CA VAL A 103 -5.32 -5.22 -3.81
C VAL A 103 -6.28 -5.16 -2.62
N LYS A 104 -7.56 -5.46 -2.90
CA LYS A 104 -8.62 -5.48 -1.90
C LYS A 104 -8.30 -6.47 -0.79
N GLY A 105 -8.25 -6.00 0.45
CA GLY A 105 -7.98 -6.79 1.65
C GLY A 105 -6.51 -7.15 1.86
N GLY A 106 -5.61 -6.65 1.01
CA GLY A 106 -4.18 -6.97 1.08
C GLY A 106 -3.53 -6.52 2.38
N ASN A 107 -2.65 -7.37 2.92
CA ASN A 107 -1.73 -7.07 4.00
C ASN A 107 -0.31 -6.95 3.42
N TYR A 108 0.34 -5.79 3.53
CA TYR A 108 1.69 -5.56 2.98
C TYR A 108 2.81 -5.83 4.00
N GLY A 109 2.47 -6.48 5.10
CA GLY A 109 3.44 -7.11 5.99
C GLY A 109 4.15 -6.18 6.97
N TRP A 110 4.15 -4.86 6.80
CA TRP A 110 4.73 -3.94 7.78
C TRP A 110 3.97 -4.00 9.12
N ARG A 111 4.61 -4.14 10.28
CA ARG A 111 6.06 -4.08 10.55
C ARG A 111 6.80 -5.42 10.62
N ALA A 112 6.16 -6.51 10.24
CA ALA A 112 6.78 -7.84 10.28
C ALA A 112 7.87 -7.99 9.20
N LYS A 113 7.62 -7.49 7.99
CA LYS A 113 8.55 -7.52 6.85
C LYS A 113 8.89 -6.13 6.34
N GLU A 114 10.04 -6.04 5.67
CA GLU A 114 10.55 -4.89 4.95
C GLU A 114 11.30 -5.43 3.71
N GLY A 115 10.79 -5.13 2.53
CA GLY A 115 11.13 -5.78 1.28
C GLY A 115 10.76 -7.26 1.31
N PHE A 116 11.69 -8.10 0.86
CA PHE A 116 11.56 -9.56 0.94
C PHE A 116 12.05 -10.14 2.28
N GLU A 117 12.46 -9.27 3.22
CA GLU A 117 13.18 -9.66 4.42
C GLU A 117 12.35 -9.47 5.70
N CYS A 118 12.65 -10.29 6.71
CA CYS A 118 12.13 -10.10 8.05
C CYS A 118 12.66 -8.79 8.65
N TYR A 119 11.76 -7.94 9.15
CA TYR A 119 12.08 -6.76 9.97
C TYR A 119 11.94 -7.11 11.45
N ASP A 120 10.72 -7.36 11.91
CA ASP A 120 10.45 -7.83 13.26
C ASP A 120 10.52 -9.37 13.27
N ARG A 121 11.66 -9.93 13.70
CA ARG A 121 11.89 -11.38 13.72
C ARG A 121 10.86 -12.15 14.56
N LYS A 122 10.20 -11.52 15.53
CA LYS A 122 9.16 -12.19 16.33
C LYS A 122 7.85 -12.27 15.55
N LEU A 123 7.55 -11.27 14.72
CA LEU A 123 6.32 -11.20 13.94
C LEU A 123 6.45 -11.88 12.57
N CYS A 124 7.60 -11.78 11.89
CA CYS A 124 7.72 -12.21 10.48
C CYS A 124 7.52 -13.71 10.25
N HIS A 125 7.75 -14.54 11.26
CA HIS A 125 7.55 -15.99 11.18
C HIS A 125 6.10 -16.41 11.47
N ASN A 126 5.21 -15.45 11.78
CA ASN A 126 3.79 -15.75 11.92
C ASN A 126 3.16 -15.96 10.54
N ALA A 127 3.02 -17.21 10.13
CA ALA A 127 2.38 -17.60 8.88
C ALA A 127 0.93 -17.08 8.72
N SER A 128 0.28 -16.70 9.83
CA SER A 128 -1.08 -16.14 9.82
C SER A 128 -1.14 -14.68 9.35
N LEU A 129 0.02 -14.03 9.11
CA LEU A 129 0.04 -12.66 8.57
C LEU A 129 -0.61 -12.58 7.19
N GLY A 130 -0.49 -13.64 6.37
CA GLY A 130 -1.04 -13.67 5.02
C GLY A 130 -0.58 -12.48 4.17
N ASP A 131 0.68 -12.07 4.34
CA ASP A 131 1.23 -10.89 3.71
C ASP A 131 1.48 -11.08 2.22
N ILE A 132 1.30 -10.01 1.47
CA ILE A 132 1.58 -9.89 0.06
C ILE A 132 2.94 -9.21 -0.06
N LEU A 133 3.90 -9.91 -0.63
CA LEU A 133 5.24 -9.37 -0.87
C LEU A 133 5.21 -8.30 -1.97
N PRO A 134 6.15 -7.33 -1.92
CA PRO A 134 6.24 -6.32 -2.95
C PRO A 134 6.57 -6.93 -4.32
N ILE A 135 6.10 -6.27 -5.39
CA ILE A 135 6.43 -6.70 -6.76
C ILE A 135 7.86 -6.33 -7.15
N TYR A 136 8.45 -5.38 -6.43
CA TYR A 136 9.84 -4.99 -6.56
C TYR A 136 10.32 -4.38 -5.25
N ALA A 137 11.53 -4.73 -4.82
CA ALA A 137 12.18 -4.10 -3.68
C ALA A 137 13.68 -3.93 -3.98
N TYR A 138 14.27 -2.86 -3.46
CA TYR A 138 15.69 -2.58 -3.63
C TYR A 138 16.29 -2.01 -2.35
N GLY A 139 17.56 -2.34 -2.10
CA GLY A 139 18.23 -1.97 -0.86
C GLY A 139 18.68 -0.50 -0.83
N HIS A 140 18.94 0.01 0.38
CA HIS A 140 19.39 1.39 0.59
C HIS A 140 20.77 1.75 0.01
N ALA A 141 21.49 0.77 -0.53
CA ALA A 141 22.68 0.98 -1.35
C ALA A 141 22.35 1.52 -2.76
N VAL A 142 21.10 1.35 -3.22
CA VAL A 142 20.63 1.76 -4.55
C VAL A 142 19.81 3.06 -4.49
N GLY A 143 18.92 3.20 -3.52
CA GLY A 143 18.08 4.39 -3.28
C GLY A 143 17.47 4.35 -1.88
N LYS A 144 16.91 5.45 -1.38
CA LYS A 144 16.52 5.58 0.06
C LYS A 144 15.12 6.12 0.29
N SER A 145 14.42 6.53 -0.77
CA SER A 145 13.11 7.14 -0.64
C SER A 145 12.37 6.99 -1.95
N VAL A 146 11.77 5.82 -2.16
CA VAL A 146 10.92 5.56 -3.32
C VAL A 146 9.79 6.58 -3.31
N THR A 147 9.87 7.53 -4.24
CA THR A 147 8.84 8.57 -4.36
C THR A 147 7.57 7.96 -4.95
N GLY A 148 7.71 6.90 -5.74
CA GLY A 148 6.65 6.27 -6.53
C GLY A 148 6.68 6.71 -7.99
N GLY A 149 5.67 6.30 -8.75
CA GLY A 149 5.73 6.33 -10.21
C GLY A 149 4.40 6.44 -10.92
N TYR A 150 4.38 6.09 -12.20
CA TYR A 150 3.19 6.00 -13.04
C TYR A 150 3.32 4.90 -14.09
N VAL A 151 2.20 4.27 -14.47
CA VAL A 151 2.19 3.33 -15.60
C VAL A 151 2.08 4.12 -16.90
N TYR A 152 3.12 4.08 -17.73
CA TYR A 152 3.12 4.81 -18.98
C TYR A 152 2.11 4.20 -19.97
N ARG A 153 1.17 5.03 -20.44
CA ARG A 153 0.14 4.68 -21.44
C ARG A 153 0.07 5.70 -22.58
N GLY A 154 1.16 6.47 -22.77
CA GLY A 154 1.27 7.50 -23.81
C GLY A 154 1.59 6.92 -25.18
N CYS A 155 1.46 7.75 -26.21
CA CYS A 155 1.76 7.38 -27.60
C CYS A 155 3.16 7.79 -28.08
N GLU A 156 3.84 8.69 -27.37
CA GLU A 156 5.14 9.25 -27.77
C GLU A 156 6.28 8.23 -27.67
N SER A 157 6.25 7.34 -26.68
CA SER A 157 7.25 6.29 -26.47
C SER A 157 6.57 4.93 -26.36
N PRO A 158 6.17 4.30 -27.48
CA PRO A 158 5.40 3.06 -27.47
C PRO A 158 6.09 1.89 -26.75
N ASN A 159 7.43 1.87 -26.75
CA ASN A 159 8.24 0.88 -26.04
C ASN A 159 8.11 0.94 -24.50
N LEU A 160 7.61 2.05 -23.95
CA LEU A 160 7.34 2.20 -22.53
C LEU A 160 5.90 1.82 -22.15
N ASN A 161 5.02 1.55 -23.12
CA ASN A 161 3.61 1.30 -22.85
C ASN A 161 3.42 0.08 -21.93
N GLY A 162 2.75 0.31 -20.80
CA GLY A 162 2.44 -0.68 -19.79
C GLY A 162 3.52 -0.89 -18.74
N LEU A 163 4.67 -0.23 -18.87
CA LEU A 163 5.71 -0.21 -17.85
C LEU A 163 5.34 0.76 -16.73
N TYR A 164 5.56 0.32 -15.49
CA TYR A 164 5.54 1.21 -14.34
C TYR A 164 6.92 1.86 -14.19
N ILE A 165 6.96 3.18 -14.31
CA ILE A 165 8.19 3.97 -14.21
C ILE A 165 8.11 4.77 -12.93
N PHE A 166 9.11 4.61 -12.06
CA PHE A 166 9.16 5.25 -10.75
C PHE A 166 10.52 5.94 -10.54
N GLY A 167 10.56 6.84 -9.56
CA GLY A 167 11.76 7.51 -9.11
C GLY A 167 12.01 7.32 -7.63
N ASP A 168 13.27 7.50 -7.25
CA ASP A 168 13.75 7.57 -5.88
C ASP A 168 14.31 8.97 -5.61
N PHE A 169 14.27 9.42 -4.36
CA PHE A 169 14.86 10.67 -3.93
C PHE A 169 16.00 10.43 -2.94
N MET A 170 17.18 10.96 -3.28
CA MET A 170 18.33 11.06 -2.38
C MET A 170 18.90 12.47 -2.43
N SER A 171 19.20 13.05 -1.26
CA SER A 171 19.84 14.36 -1.09
C SER A 171 21.22 14.24 -0.45
#